data_AF-A0A939KHX9-F1
#
_entry.id   AF-A0A939KHX9-F1
#
_cell.length_a   1.000
_cell.length_b   1.000
_cell.length_c   1.000
_cell.angle_alpha   90.00
_cell.angle_beta   90.00
_cell.angle_gamma   90.00
#
_symmetry.space_group_name_H-M   'P 1'
#
loop_
_entity.id
_entity.type
_entity.pdbx_description
1 polymer ?
#
loop_
_entity_poly.entity_id
_entity_poly.type
_entity_poly.pdbx_seq_one_letter_code
_entity_poly.pdbx_strand_id
1 'polypeptide(L)'
;LGHALYMKAIHAGKTKNDRIDALKIAKLMRGGNFPLAYAYPKEHRFIRDALRRRTHIMRMSAQLKAHVYSTVSQYNLPAPETRLNLQNSPARQQMHHFFPDEAVQKSMDLNLNIIDTMVHEIYKIEHYVKLKAQCHKGSDFHILKSFPGIGKILALTILYEVGDIQRFDRVQQFASYARL
;
A
#
# COMPACT_ATOMS: atom_id res chain seq x y z
N LEU A 1 -15.23 -2.90 -18.30
CA LEU A 1 -15.01 -2.59 -16.87
C LEU A 1 -15.55 -1.20 -16.60
N GLY A 2 -16.42 -1.00 -15.60
CA GLY A 2 -16.95 0.31 -15.25
C GLY A 2 -16.09 1.02 -14.20
N HIS A 3 -15.96 2.34 -14.27
CA HIS A 3 -15.25 3.15 -13.28
C HIS A 3 -16.02 3.19 -11.96
N ALA A 4 -15.51 2.47 -10.94
CA ALA A 4 -16.24 2.20 -9.70
C ALA A 4 -16.80 3.44 -9.00
N LEU A 5 -16.05 4.55 -8.96
CA LEU A 5 -16.52 5.81 -8.35
C LEU A 5 -17.73 6.39 -9.09
N TYR A 6 -17.65 6.44 -10.43
CA TYR A 6 -18.72 6.99 -11.26
C TYR A 6 -19.92 6.05 -11.30
N MET A 7 -19.68 4.73 -11.33
CA MET A 7 -20.71 3.73 -11.16
C MET A 7 -21.46 3.91 -9.84
N LYS A 8 -20.75 4.14 -8.71
CA LYS A 8 -21.38 4.40 -7.41
C LYS A 8 -22.24 5.66 -7.42
N ALA A 9 -21.77 6.74 -8.06
CA ALA A 9 -22.53 7.98 -8.18
C ALA A 9 -23.82 7.80 -9.00
N ILE A 10 -23.77 6.99 -10.07
CA ILE A 10 -24.93 6.71 -10.93
C ILE A 10 -25.92 5.73 -10.26
N HIS A 11 -25.43 4.81 -9.43
CA HIS A 11 -26.24 3.82 -8.70
C HIS A 11 -26.75 4.29 -7.32
N ALA A 12 -26.65 5.59 -7.00
CA ALA A 12 -27.24 6.14 -5.77
C ALA A 12 -28.78 6.23 -5.90
N GLY A 13 -29.49 5.20 -5.43
CA GLY A 13 -30.95 5.16 -5.38
C GLY A 13 -31.44 4.38 -4.16
N LYS A 14 -32.66 4.71 -3.70
CA LYS A 14 -33.25 4.16 -2.47
C LYS A 14 -33.60 2.67 -2.58
N THR A 15 -33.83 2.19 -3.81
CA THR A 15 -34.15 0.79 -4.14
C THR A 15 -33.05 0.20 -5.02
N LYS A 16 -32.49 -0.94 -4.60
CA LYS A 16 -31.46 -1.70 -5.33
C LYS A 16 -31.90 -3.15 -5.50
N ASN A 17 -31.89 -3.62 -6.73
CA ASN A 17 -32.02 -5.04 -7.08
C ASN A 17 -31.38 -5.27 -8.47
N ASP A 18 -31.04 -6.53 -8.77
CA ASP A 18 -30.31 -6.88 -9.99
C ASP A 18 -31.04 -6.44 -11.27
N ARG A 19 -32.38 -6.49 -11.29
CA ARG A 19 -33.19 -6.06 -12.44
C ARG A 19 -33.07 -4.56 -12.70
N ILE A 20 -33.16 -3.73 -11.65
CA ILE A 20 -33.03 -2.28 -11.74
C ILE A 20 -31.60 -1.90 -12.13
N ASP A 21 -30.60 -2.57 -11.56
CA ASP A 21 -29.20 -2.28 -11.83
C ASP A 21 -28.80 -2.68 -13.26
N ALA A 22 -29.23 -3.84 -13.75
CA ALA A 22 -29.02 -4.26 -15.14
C ALA A 22 -29.68 -3.27 -16.14
N LEU A 23 -30.89 -2.81 -15.86
CA LEU A 23 -31.59 -1.83 -16.71
C LEU A 23 -30.86 -0.48 -16.72
N LYS A 24 -30.35 0.00 -15.58
CA LYS A 24 -29.57 1.24 -15.50
C LYS A 24 -28.28 1.12 -16.31
N ILE A 25 -27.54 0.02 -16.16
CA ILE A 25 -26.33 -0.24 -16.95
C ILE A 25 -26.65 -0.26 -18.44
N ALA A 26 -27.72 -0.94 -18.85
CA ALA A 26 -28.14 -1.00 -20.25
C ALA A 26 -28.50 0.40 -20.81
N LYS A 27 -29.18 1.24 -20.00
CA LYS A 27 -29.48 2.63 -20.38
C LYS A 27 -28.23 3.49 -20.53
N LEU A 28 -27.26 3.35 -19.62
CA LEU A 28 -25.97 4.06 -19.71
C LEU A 28 -25.20 3.63 -20.95
N MET A 29 -25.17 2.33 -21.25
CA MET A 29 -24.53 1.79 -22.45
C MET A 29 -25.21 2.29 -23.72
N ARG A 30 -26.55 2.23 -23.78
CA ARG A 30 -27.34 2.73 -24.92
C ARG A 30 -27.12 4.22 -25.16
N GLY A 31 -27.01 5.02 -24.09
CA GLY A 31 -26.80 6.46 -24.17
C GLY A 31 -25.34 6.89 -24.33
N GLY A 32 -24.37 5.97 -24.45
CA GLY A 32 -22.95 6.30 -24.52
C GLY A 32 -22.35 6.89 -23.23
N ASN A 33 -23.11 6.89 -22.13
CA ASN A 33 -22.74 7.49 -20.84
C ASN A 33 -22.18 6.47 -19.85
N PHE A 34 -21.85 5.26 -20.30
CA PHE A 34 -21.27 4.23 -19.44
C PHE A 34 -19.83 4.60 -19.08
N PRO A 35 -19.50 4.84 -17.80
CA PRO A 35 -18.18 5.31 -17.42
C PRO A 35 -17.18 4.15 -17.51
N LEU A 36 -16.38 4.12 -18.56
CA LEU A 36 -15.35 3.09 -18.74
C LEU A 36 -14.19 3.28 -17.75
N ALA A 37 -13.73 2.17 -17.18
CA ALA A 37 -12.50 2.12 -16.41
C ALA A 37 -11.33 1.64 -17.26
N TYR A 38 -10.14 2.16 -16.95
CA TYR A 38 -8.90 1.62 -17.45
C TYR A 38 -8.70 0.17 -16.99
N ALA A 39 -8.57 -0.74 -17.95
CA ALA A 39 -8.31 -2.14 -17.69
C ALA A 39 -6.79 -2.38 -17.67
N TYR A 40 -6.23 -2.53 -16.47
CA TYR A 40 -4.79 -2.75 -16.33
C TYR A 40 -4.34 -4.10 -16.95
N PRO A 41 -3.21 -4.14 -17.69
CA PRO A 41 -2.73 -5.32 -18.41
C PRO A 41 -2.59 -6.55 -17.50
N LYS A 42 -3.07 -7.72 -17.96
CA LYS A 42 -3.15 -8.96 -17.16
C LYS A 42 -1.79 -9.40 -16.65
N GLU A 43 -0.81 -9.36 -17.55
CA GLU A 43 0.60 -9.70 -17.41
C GLU A 43 1.36 -8.87 -16.39
N HIS A 44 0.77 -7.78 -15.86
CA HIS A 44 1.43 -6.94 -14.86
C HIS A 44 0.65 -6.90 -13.53
N ARG A 45 -0.58 -7.39 -13.49
CA ARG A 45 -1.44 -7.33 -12.28
C ARG A 45 -0.79 -8.00 -11.09
N PHE A 46 -0.22 -9.20 -11.28
CA PHE A 46 0.31 -9.99 -10.18
C PHE A 46 1.47 -9.29 -9.45
N ILE A 47 2.37 -8.61 -10.19
CA ILE A 47 3.45 -7.83 -9.57
C ILE A 47 2.90 -6.60 -8.85
N ARG A 48 1.95 -5.88 -9.47
CA ARG A 48 1.30 -4.74 -8.84
C ARG A 48 0.59 -5.15 -7.55
N ASP A 49 -0.14 -6.24 -7.57
CA ASP A 49 -0.90 -6.74 -6.42
C ASP A 49 0.05 -7.21 -5.30
N ALA A 50 1.20 -7.82 -5.64
CA ALA A 50 2.25 -8.13 -4.68
C ALA A 50 2.85 -6.87 -4.03
N LEU A 51 3.12 -5.81 -4.81
CA LEU A 51 3.61 -4.51 -4.32
C LEU A 51 2.58 -3.81 -3.42
N ARG A 52 1.30 -3.87 -3.77
CA ARG A 52 0.19 -3.39 -2.92
C ARG A 52 0.13 -4.16 -1.60
N ARG A 53 0.23 -5.50 -1.65
CA ARG A 53 0.22 -6.33 -0.44
C ARG A 53 1.41 -6.01 0.46
N ARG A 54 2.61 -5.88 -0.10
CA ARG A 54 3.82 -5.43 0.62
C ARG A 54 3.58 -4.07 1.30
N THR A 55 3.00 -3.10 0.58
CA THR A 55 2.71 -1.77 1.13
C THR A 55 1.73 -1.83 2.30
N HIS A 56 0.68 -2.65 2.19
CA HIS A 56 -0.27 -2.86 3.27
C HIS A 56 0.39 -3.46 4.52
N ILE A 57 1.19 -4.53 4.37
CA ILE A 57 1.90 -5.16 5.50
C ILE A 57 2.92 -4.20 6.13
N MET A 58 3.61 -3.40 5.31
CA MET A 58 4.51 -2.35 5.83
C MET A 58 3.79 -1.31 6.67
N ARG A 59 2.57 -0.90 6.28
CA ARG A 59 1.73 0.03 7.07
C ARG A 59 1.29 -0.61 8.39
N MET A 60 0.87 -1.87 8.38
CA MET A 60 0.56 -2.61 9.62
C MET A 60 1.77 -2.68 10.54
N SER A 61 2.94 -3.04 10.01
CA SER A 61 4.20 -3.05 10.76
C SER A 61 4.53 -1.67 11.34
N ALA A 62 4.28 -0.58 10.60
CA ALA A 62 4.46 0.78 11.11
C ALA A 62 3.50 1.12 12.26
N GLN A 63 2.24 0.66 12.21
CA GLN A 63 1.28 0.84 13.30
C GLN A 63 1.72 0.13 14.58
N LEU A 64 2.20 -1.11 14.48
CA LEU A 64 2.72 -1.86 15.63
C LEU A 64 3.93 -1.14 16.26
N LYS A 65 4.84 -0.59 15.43
CA LYS A 65 5.97 0.21 15.93
C LYS A 65 5.50 1.46 16.63
N ALA A 66 4.57 2.19 16.03
CA ALA A 66 4.00 3.40 16.61
C ALA A 66 3.33 3.11 17.95
N HIS A 67 2.65 1.97 18.07
CA HIS A 67 2.08 1.51 19.33
C HIS A 67 3.17 1.28 20.39
N VAL A 68 4.24 0.54 20.09
CA VAL A 68 5.38 0.35 21.01
C VAL A 68 5.92 1.70 21.52
N TYR A 69 6.15 2.66 20.61
CA TYR A 69 6.60 3.99 20.97
C TYR A 69 5.58 4.80 21.80
N SER A 70 4.31 4.68 21.47
CA SER A 70 3.24 5.38 22.19
C SER A 70 3.13 4.85 23.62
N THR A 71 3.32 3.54 23.81
CA THR A 71 3.32 2.90 25.14
C THR A 71 4.45 3.43 26.02
N VAL A 72 5.66 3.65 25.48
CA VAL A 72 6.77 4.28 26.23
C VAL A 72 6.32 5.63 26.81
N SER A 73 5.67 6.46 25.99
CA SER A 73 5.16 7.76 26.44
C SER A 73 3.98 7.62 27.40
N GLN A 74 3.07 6.68 27.18
CA GLN A 74 1.88 6.46 28.02
C GLN A 74 2.24 6.12 29.47
N TYR A 75 3.32 5.35 29.66
CA TYR A 75 3.84 4.97 30.98
C TYR A 75 4.91 5.94 31.51
N ASN A 76 5.11 7.09 30.86
CA ASN A 76 6.11 8.10 31.23
C ASN A 76 7.54 7.54 31.40
N LEU A 77 7.90 6.54 30.58
CA LEU A 77 9.22 5.92 30.63
C LEU A 77 10.25 6.76 29.88
N PRO A 78 11.53 6.76 30.29
CA PRO A 78 12.58 7.47 29.58
C PRO A 78 12.69 6.90 28.16
N ALA A 79 12.61 7.76 27.15
CA ALA A 79 12.77 7.32 25.78
C ALA A 79 14.16 6.69 25.58
N PRO A 80 14.28 5.64 24.74
CA PRO A 80 15.59 5.12 24.35
C PRO A 80 16.47 6.24 23.78
N GLU A 81 17.76 6.23 24.10
CA GLU A 81 18.72 7.31 23.74
C GLU A 81 18.73 7.63 22.24
N THR A 82 18.44 6.64 21.40
CA THR A 82 18.25 6.81 19.96
C THR A 82 16.90 6.27 19.52
N ARG A 83 16.29 6.91 18.52
CA ARG A 83 15.06 6.41 17.89
C ARG A 83 15.34 5.07 17.21
N LEU A 84 15.00 3.99 17.92
CA LEU A 84 15.18 2.61 17.49
C LEU A 84 14.45 2.32 16.17
N ASN A 85 15.21 1.93 15.14
CA ASN A 85 14.56 1.37 13.96
C ASN A 85 14.10 -0.05 14.28
N LEU A 86 12.87 -0.19 14.78
CA LEU A 86 12.27 -1.48 15.14
C LEU A 86 12.07 -2.43 13.95
N GLN A 87 12.41 -2.03 12.71
CA GLN A 87 12.58 -2.98 11.61
C GLN A 87 13.86 -3.81 11.73
N ASN A 88 14.86 -3.30 12.44
CA ASN A 88 16.12 -3.98 12.67
C ASN A 88 16.01 -4.87 13.92
N SER A 89 16.47 -6.12 13.80
CA SER A 89 16.43 -7.09 14.91
C SER A 89 17.16 -6.60 16.17
N PRO A 90 18.39 -6.04 16.09
CA PRO A 90 19.08 -5.55 17.29
C PRO A 90 18.34 -4.43 18.02
N ALA A 91 17.61 -3.58 17.28
CA ALA A 91 16.83 -2.50 17.88
C ALA A 91 15.59 -3.01 18.61
N ARG A 92 15.01 -4.14 18.17
CA ARG A 92 13.91 -4.81 18.89
C ARG A 92 14.38 -5.41 20.20
N GLN A 93 15.61 -5.95 20.24
CA GLN A 93 16.16 -6.57 21.44
C GLN A 93 16.28 -5.59 22.61
N GLN A 94 16.53 -4.31 22.34
CA GLN A 94 16.59 -3.26 23.35
C GLN A 94 15.23 -2.97 24.02
N MET A 95 14.13 -3.43 23.43
CA MET A 95 12.79 -3.29 24.02
C MET A 95 12.38 -4.49 24.89
N HIS A 96 13.22 -5.53 24.98
CA HIS A 96 12.97 -6.62 25.93
C HIS A 96 13.27 -6.16 27.35
N HIS A 97 12.36 -6.48 28.28
CA HIS A 97 12.42 -6.05 29.69
C HIS A 97 12.46 -4.53 29.88
N PHE A 98 12.02 -3.77 28.87
CA PHE A 98 11.99 -2.30 28.94
C PHE A 98 10.83 -1.79 29.80
N PHE A 99 9.69 -2.50 29.80
CA PHE A 99 8.50 -2.12 30.54
C PHE A 99 8.49 -2.82 31.91
N PRO A 100 8.33 -2.08 33.03
CA PRO A 100 8.35 -2.66 34.37
C PRO A 100 7.19 -3.62 34.65
N ASP A 101 6.01 -3.34 34.09
CA ASP A 101 4.82 -4.18 34.24
C ASP A 101 4.87 -5.38 33.27
N GLU A 102 4.68 -6.59 33.81
CA GLU A 102 4.79 -7.83 33.03
C GLU A 102 3.73 -7.93 31.93
N ALA A 103 2.49 -7.49 32.20
CA ALA A 103 1.42 -7.57 31.21
C ALA A 103 1.66 -6.59 30.05
N VAL A 104 2.17 -5.40 30.35
CA VAL A 104 2.59 -4.43 29.33
C VAL A 104 3.76 -5.00 28.51
N GLN A 105 4.78 -5.55 29.15
CA GLN A 105 5.93 -6.14 28.47
C GLN A 105 5.49 -7.27 27.52
N LYS A 106 4.64 -8.21 27.98
CA LYS A 106 4.11 -9.28 27.11
C LYS A 106 3.35 -8.74 25.90
N SER A 107 2.56 -7.67 26.08
CA SER A 107 1.85 -7.02 24.97
C SER A 107 2.82 -6.39 23.95
N MET A 108 3.91 -5.79 24.42
CA MET A 108 4.93 -5.21 23.55
C MET A 108 5.75 -6.29 22.83
N ASP A 109 6.12 -7.37 23.52
CA ASP A 109 6.80 -8.51 22.92
C ASP A 109 5.95 -9.15 21.81
N LEU A 110 4.62 -9.26 21.98
CA LEU A 110 3.71 -9.69 20.92
C LEU A 110 3.86 -8.81 19.67
N ASN A 111 3.84 -7.48 19.83
CA ASN A 111 4.01 -6.55 18.70
C ASN A 111 5.38 -6.71 18.03
N LEU A 112 6.45 -6.85 18.82
CA LEU A 112 7.82 -7.02 18.34
C LEU A 112 7.98 -8.32 17.53
N ASN A 113 7.39 -9.43 18.01
CA ASN A 113 7.40 -10.73 17.33
C ASN A 113 6.63 -10.70 16.01
N ILE A 114 5.48 -10.02 15.97
CA ILE A 114 4.72 -9.82 14.73
C ILE A 114 5.52 -8.95 13.75
N ILE A 115 6.16 -7.88 14.23
CA ILE A 115 7.03 -7.03 13.40
C ILE A 115 8.17 -7.84 12.78
N ASP A 116 8.83 -8.69 13.57
CA ASP A 116 9.92 -9.55 13.09
C ASP A 116 9.46 -10.46 11.93
N THR A 117 8.33 -11.15 12.14
CA THR A 117 7.70 -12.01 11.13
C THR A 117 7.35 -11.22 9.87
N MET A 118 6.71 -10.05 10.02
CA MET A 118 6.33 -9.20 8.90
C MET A 118 7.55 -8.75 8.09
N VAL A 119 8.63 -8.33 8.76
CA VAL A 119 9.87 -7.89 8.11
C VAL A 119 10.45 -9.02 7.26
N HIS A 120 10.49 -10.25 7.79
CA HIS A 120 10.96 -11.41 7.06
C HIS A 120 10.12 -11.71 5.80
N GLU A 121 8.80 -11.70 5.91
CA GLU A 121 7.90 -11.95 4.78
C GLU A 121 7.95 -10.82 3.73
N ILE A 122 8.11 -9.57 4.17
CA ILE A 122 8.32 -8.43 3.28
C ILE A 122 9.58 -8.63 2.44
N TYR A 123 10.69 -9.09 3.03
CA TYR A 123 11.91 -9.35 2.27
C TYR A 123 11.72 -10.41 1.18
N LYS A 124 10.95 -11.48 1.46
CA LYS A 124 10.62 -12.51 0.46
C LYS A 124 9.84 -11.93 -0.72
N ILE A 125 8.81 -11.13 -0.44
CA ILE A 125 8.02 -10.47 -1.49
C ILE A 125 8.88 -9.48 -2.28
N GLU A 126 9.70 -8.67 -1.60
CA GLU A 126 10.60 -7.73 -2.27
C GLU A 126 11.61 -8.42 -3.17
N HIS A 127 12.15 -9.56 -2.74
CA HIS A 127 13.05 -10.37 -3.56
C HIS A 127 12.33 -10.92 -4.80
N TYR A 128 11.15 -11.53 -4.62
CA TYR A 128 10.34 -12.04 -5.71
C TYR A 128 10.00 -10.95 -6.73
N VAL A 129 9.55 -9.78 -6.27
CA VAL A 129 9.22 -8.65 -7.15
C VAL A 129 10.45 -8.17 -7.91
N LYS A 130 11.62 -8.05 -7.27
CA LYS A 130 12.85 -7.63 -7.96
C LYS A 130 13.25 -8.59 -9.08
N LEU A 131 12.99 -9.89 -8.93
CA LEU A 131 13.29 -10.90 -9.95
C LEU A 131 12.27 -10.92 -11.09
N LYS A 132 10.99 -10.69 -10.80
CA LYS A 132 9.89 -10.83 -11.76
C LYS A 132 9.43 -9.50 -12.38
N ALA A 133 9.83 -8.37 -11.80
CA ALA A 133 9.49 -7.07 -12.34
C ALA A 133 10.10 -6.90 -13.73
N GLN A 134 9.23 -6.78 -14.73
CA GLN A 134 9.59 -6.35 -16.06
C GLN A 134 9.69 -4.83 -16.03
N CYS A 135 10.90 -4.31 -16.23
CA CYS A 135 11.09 -2.86 -16.34
C CYS A 135 10.65 -2.40 -17.74
N HIS A 136 9.34 -2.26 -17.91
CA HIS A 136 8.76 -1.55 -19.06
C HIS A 136 9.28 -0.11 -18.98
N LYS A 137 10.19 0.26 -19.88
CA LYS A 137 10.87 1.57 -19.90
C LYS A 137 11.90 1.73 -18.77
N GLY A 138 13.07 1.11 -18.95
CA GLY A 138 14.21 1.26 -18.03
C GLY A 138 14.61 2.72 -17.76
N SER A 139 14.41 3.62 -18.74
CA SER A 139 14.57 5.07 -18.57
C SER A 139 13.75 5.64 -17.42
N ASP A 140 12.46 5.27 -17.34
CA ASP A 140 11.53 5.80 -16.35
C ASP A 140 11.89 5.33 -14.95
N PHE A 141 12.37 4.07 -14.83
CA PHE A 141 12.91 3.55 -13.58
C PHE A 141 14.14 4.34 -13.10
N HIS A 142 15.06 4.67 -14.01
CA HIS A 142 16.25 5.46 -13.68
C HIS A 142 15.90 6.89 -13.28
N ILE A 143 14.94 7.51 -13.96
CA ILE A 143 14.42 8.85 -13.60
C ILE A 143 13.80 8.82 -12.21
N LEU A 144 12.93 7.85 -11.90
CA LEU A 144 12.34 7.75 -10.56
C LEU A 144 13.40 7.56 -9.48
N LYS A 145 14.43 6.77 -9.76
CA LYS A 145 15.52 6.52 -8.82
C LYS A 145 16.50 7.68 -8.63
N SER A 146 16.47 8.72 -9.47
CA SER A 146 17.32 9.91 -9.27
C SER A 146 16.81 10.82 -8.17
N PHE A 147 15.52 10.71 -7.81
CA PHE A 147 14.93 11.47 -6.71
C PHE A 147 15.36 10.93 -5.34
N PRO A 148 15.76 11.81 -4.40
CA PRO A 148 16.13 11.39 -3.05
C PRO A 148 14.94 10.72 -2.35
N GLY A 149 15.21 9.60 -1.68
CA GLY A 149 14.20 8.80 -0.98
C GLY A 149 13.47 7.75 -1.83
N ILE A 150 13.62 7.75 -3.16
CA ILE A 150 13.02 6.74 -4.03
C ILE A 150 13.96 5.54 -4.24
N GLY A 151 13.75 4.52 -3.41
CA GLY A 151 14.42 3.22 -3.54
C GLY A 151 13.84 2.35 -4.66
N LYS A 152 14.52 1.22 -4.95
CA LYS A 152 14.11 0.28 -6.03
C LYS A 152 12.65 -0.18 -5.91
N ILE A 153 12.21 -0.56 -4.70
CA ILE A 153 10.85 -1.05 -4.47
C ILE A 153 9.80 0.06 -4.65
N LEU A 154 10.10 1.28 -4.19
CA LEU A 154 9.19 2.40 -4.36
C LEU A 154 9.07 2.80 -5.83
N ALA A 155 10.19 2.86 -6.56
CA ALA A 155 10.18 3.10 -8.01
C ALA A 155 9.33 2.05 -8.75
N LEU A 156 9.51 0.76 -8.46
CA LEU A 156 8.68 -0.30 -9.03
C LEU A 156 7.20 -0.14 -8.66
N THR A 157 6.91 0.22 -7.41
CA THR A 157 5.53 0.47 -6.96
C THR A 157 4.88 1.57 -7.79
N ILE A 158 5.57 2.70 -7.99
CA ILE A 158 5.08 3.80 -8.81
C ILE A 158 4.84 3.33 -10.24
N LEU A 159 5.84 2.73 -10.89
CA LEU A 159 5.73 2.26 -12.28
C LEU A 159 4.56 1.29 -12.48
N TYR A 160 4.40 0.33 -11.57
CA TYR A 160 3.33 -0.65 -11.67
C TYR A 160 1.95 -0.05 -11.32
N GLU A 161 1.84 0.93 -10.45
CA GLU A 161 0.56 1.61 -10.22
C GLU A 161 0.13 2.46 -11.43
N VAL A 162 1.07 3.24 -11.97
CA VAL A 162 0.83 4.08 -13.14
C VAL A 162 0.50 3.23 -14.36
N GLY A 163 1.30 2.19 -14.62
CA GLY A 163 1.24 1.43 -15.87
C GLY A 163 1.67 2.33 -17.04
N ASP A 164 0.83 2.40 -18.07
CA ASP A 164 1.07 3.34 -19.16
C ASP A 164 0.72 4.78 -18.75
N ILE A 165 1.72 5.66 -18.71
CA ILE A 165 1.54 7.07 -18.40
C ILE A 165 0.71 7.80 -19.46
N GLN A 166 0.70 7.32 -20.71
CA GLN A 166 -0.08 7.94 -21.80
C GLN A 166 -1.59 7.76 -21.63
N ARG A 167 -2.04 6.93 -20.68
CA ARG A 167 -3.46 6.80 -20.34
C ARG A 167 -4.04 8.06 -19.68
N PHE A 168 -3.21 9.03 -19.33
CA PHE A 168 -3.61 10.32 -18.76
C PHE A 168 -3.33 11.42 -19.79
N ASP A 169 -4.38 12.02 -20.32
CA ASP A 169 -4.25 13.09 -21.33
C ASP A 169 -3.63 14.37 -20.75
N ARG A 170 -3.84 14.58 -19.44
CA ARG A 170 -3.40 15.80 -18.73
C ARG A 170 -2.77 15.45 -17.40
N VAL A 171 -1.78 16.25 -17.01
CA VAL A 171 -1.10 16.13 -15.71
C VAL A 171 -2.08 16.18 -14.54
N GLN A 172 -3.15 16.97 -14.64
CA GLN A 172 -4.19 17.07 -13.61
C GLN A 172 -4.96 15.76 -13.42
N GLN A 173 -5.17 14.97 -14.48
CA GLN A 173 -5.81 13.65 -14.38
C GLN A 173 -4.90 12.68 -13.63
N PHE A 174 -3.60 12.69 -13.94
CA PHE A 174 -2.62 11.89 -13.21
C PHE A 174 -2.53 12.30 -11.73
N ALA A 175 -2.45 13.60 -11.46
CA ALA A 175 -2.43 14.14 -10.11
C ALA A 175 -3.72 13.83 -9.32
N SER A 176 -4.88 13.76 -10.00
CA SER A 176 -6.13 13.31 -9.38
C SER A 176 -6.10 11.81 -9.06
N TYR A 177 -5.51 11.00 -9.93
CA TYR A 177 -5.37 9.56 -9.72
C TYR A 177 -4.45 9.23 -8.54
N ALA A 178 -3.32 9.95 -8.40
CA ALA A 178 -2.30 9.69 -7.39
C ALA A 178 -2.70 10.12 -5.94
N ARG A 179 -3.86 10.74 -5.76
CA ARG A 179 -4.38 11.12 -4.41
C ARG A 179 -5.11 9.97 -3.70
N LEU A 180 -5.37 8.87 -4.38
CA LEU A 180 -6.06 7.69 -3.86
C LEU A 180 -5.06 6.71 -3.20
#